data_AF-A0A9P6R9L8-F1
#
_entry.id   AF-A0A9P6R9L8-F1
#
_cell.length_a   1.000
_cell.length_b   1.000
_cell.length_c   1.000
_cell.angle_alpha   90.00
_cell.angle_beta   90.00
_cell.angle_gamma   90.00
#
_symmetry.space_group_name_H-M   'P 1'
#
loop_
_entity.id
_entity.type
_entity.pdbx_description
1 polymer ?
#
loop_
_entity_poly.entity_id
_entity_poly.type
_entity_poly.pdbx_seq_one_letter_code
_entity_poly.pdbx_strand_id
1 'polypeptide(L)'
;MSSVGYPQTGLTADEFYSKATKETDASKRRRLFADARQSNLCTYQIYVLAAEVEEQWNTDVNRIKAILSRGVTVFKNPAGQGAHCPKVSKIAWKQQAADAERRGHCNTAALLKEIIATEL
;
A
#
# COMPACT_ATOMS: atom_id res chain seq x y z
N MET A 1 -34.63 0.93 7.67
CA MET A 1 -33.53 0.90 6.69
C MET A 1 -32.25 1.21 7.44
N SER A 2 -31.51 0.18 7.86
CA SER A 2 -30.29 0.37 8.65
C SER A 2 -29.17 0.83 7.72
N SER A 3 -28.90 2.14 7.73
CA SER A 3 -27.62 2.68 7.29
C SER A 3 -26.55 2.05 8.18
N VAL A 4 -25.91 0.99 7.69
CA VAL A 4 -24.62 0.55 8.20
C VAL A 4 -23.67 1.66 7.81
N GLY A 5 -23.61 2.69 8.66
CA GLY A 5 -22.67 3.79 8.53
C GLY A 5 -21.29 3.18 8.60
N TYR A 6 -20.65 3.00 7.44
CA TYR A 6 -19.22 2.80 7.39
C TYR A 6 -18.60 3.95 8.18
N PRO A 7 -17.81 3.67 9.23
CA PRO A 7 -17.18 4.74 9.99
C PRO A 7 -16.39 5.58 9.01
N GLN A 8 -16.77 6.85 8.92
CA GLN A 8 -16.16 7.88 8.10
C GLN A 8 -14.80 8.30 8.70
N THR A 9 -14.02 7.34 9.20
CA THR A 9 -12.63 7.53 9.59
C THR A 9 -11.80 7.37 8.34
N GLY A 10 -11.92 8.35 7.44
CA GLY A 10 -11.19 8.41 6.19
C GLY A 10 -9.71 8.64 6.44
N LEU A 11 -9.00 7.63 6.94
CA LEU A 11 -7.56 7.71 7.24
C LEU A 11 -6.83 8.08 5.95
N THR A 12 -6.15 9.22 5.93
CA THR A 12 -5.28 9.57 4.79
C THR A 12 -4.07 8.63 4.74
N ALA A 13 -3.35 8.61 3.61
CA ALA A 13 -2.13 7.82 3.47
C ALA A 13 -1.06 8.19 4.53
N ASP A 14 -0.94 9.47 4.86
CA ASP A 14 -0.01 9.99 5.86
C ASP A 14 -0.44 9.65 7.29
N GLU A 15 -1.74 9.75 7.59
CA GLU A 15 -2.29 9.35 8.89
C GLU A 15 -2.13 7.85 9.13
N PHE A 16 -2.36 7.04 8.10
CA PHE A 16 -2.05 5.61 8.14
C PHE A 16 -0.59 5.37 8.49
N TYR A 17 0.34 5.98 7.74
CA TYR A 17 1.77 5.77 7.94
C TYR A 17 2.22 6.20 9.35
N SER A 18 1.81 7.39 9.79
CA SER A 18 2.13 7.92 11.12
C SER A 18 1.60 7.04 12.27
N LYS A 19 0.40 6.47 12.12
CA LYS A 19 -0.18 5.56 13.12
C LYS A 19 0.47 4.17 13.07
N ALA A 20 0.67 3.62 11.87
CA ALA A 20 1.14 2.25 11.70
C ALA A 20 2.63 2.08 12.03
N THR A 21 3.45 3.10 11.82
CA THR A 21 4.87 3.11 12.25
C THR A 21 5.05 3.11 13.77
N LYS A 22 4.04 3.56 14.52
CA LYS A 22 4.04 3.57 16.00
C LYS A 22 3.30 2.38 16.63
N GLU A 23 2.66 1.54 15.82
CA GLU A 23 1.84 0.43 16.30
C GLU A 23 2.63 -0.88 16.25
N THR A 24 2.90 -1.46 17.42
CA THR A 24 3.67 -2.70 17.57
C THR A 24 2.85 -3.94 17.19
N ASP A 25 1.51 -3.88 17.31
CA ASP A 25 0.62 -5.01 16.99
C ASP A 25 0.37 -5.14 15.47
N ALA A 26 0.87 -6.23 14.89
CA ALA A 26 0.70 -6.55 13.48
C ALA A 26 -0.76 -6.70 13.04
N SER A 27 -1.67 -7.07 13.94
CA SER A 27 -3.10 -7.18 13.65
C SER A 27 -3.75 -5.80 13.56
N LYS A 28 -3.34 -4.85 14.40
CA LYS A 28 -3.81 -3.46 14.31
C LYS A 28 -3.26 -2.75 13.08
N ARG A 29 -1.98 -2.93 12.75
CA ARG A 29 -1.41 -2.40 11.50
C ARG A 29 -2.17 -2.87 10.27
N ARG A 30 -2.57 -4.15 10.23
CA ARG A 30 -3.42 -4.71 9.15
C ARG A 30 -4.77 -4.04 9.05
N ARG A 31 -5.41 -3.78 10.19
CA ARG A 31 -6.71 -3.08 10.23
C ARG A 31 -6.54 -1.65 9.71
N LEU A 32 -5.53 -0.92 10.21
CA LEU A 32 -5.20 0.43 9.73
C LEU A 32 -4.97 0.47 8.21
N PHE A 33 -4.25 -0.52 7.66
CA PHE A 33 -4.05 -0.64 6.21
C PHE A 33 -5.37 -0.93 5.46
N ALA A 34 -6.21 -1.82 5.98
CA ALA A 34 -7.51 -2.13 5.38
C ALA A 34 -8.42 -0.89 5.36
N ASP A 35 -8.47 -0.17 6.47
CA ASP A 35 -9.30 1.04 6.62
C ASP A 35 -8.79 2.17 5.71
N ALA A 36 -7.47 2.39 5.66
CA ALA A 36 -6.85 3.38 4.79
C ALA A 36 -7.10 3.10 3.30
N ARG A 37 -7.02 1.83 2.90
CA ARG A 37 -7.35 1.41 1.52
C ARG A 37 -8.82 1.62 1.18
N GLN A 38 -9.73 1.28 2.09
CA GLN A 38 -11.17 1.48 1.86
C GLN A 38 -11.51 2.96 1.73
N SER A 39 -10.83 3.81 2.51
CA SER A 39 -11.00 5.26 2.50
C SER A 39 -10.39 5.94 1.28
N ASN A 40 -9.40 5.31 0.63
CA ASN A 40 -8.62 5.88 -0.47
C ASN A 40 -8.43 4.87 -1.59
N LEU A 41 -9.53 4.48 -2.23
CA LEU A 41 -9.55 3.39 -3.22
C LEU A 41 -8.57 3.63 -4.40
N CYS A 42 -8.29 4.88 -4.76
CA CYS A 42 -7.42 5.22 -5.89
C CYS A 42 -5.98 5.62 -5.51
N THR A 43 -5.62 5.55 -4.24
CA THR A 43 -4.28 5.96 -3.77
C THR A 43 -3.34 4.76 -3.71
N TYR A 44 -2.64 4.50 -4.81
CA TYR A 44 -1.74 3.35 -4.93
C TYR A 44 -0.53 3.42 -3.98
N GLN A 45 -0.11 4.62 -3.57
CA GLN A 45 0.99 4.84 -2.64
C GLN A 45 0.76 4.18 -1.28
N ILE A 46 -0.50 3.97 -0.86
CA ILE A 46 -0.83 3.30 0.41
C ILE A 46 -0.24 1.89 0.48
N TYR A 47 -0.12 1.20 -0.66
CA TYR A 47 0.50 -0.13 -0.70
C TYR A 47 2.01 -0.08 -0.49
N VAL A 48 2.67 0.96 -1.02
CA VAL A 48 4.11 1.18 -0.81
C VAL A 48 4.37 1.55 0.64
N LEU A 49 3.60 2.51 1.19
CA LEU A 49 3.70 2.91 2.59
C LEU A 49 3.43 1.75 3.55
N ALA A 50 2.50 0.86 3.23
CA ALA A 50 2.23 -0.33 4.03
C ALA A 50 3.39 -1.33 4.00
N ALA A 51 4.04 -1.49 2.85
CA ALA A 51 5.24 -2.31 2.71
C ALA A 51 6.41 -1.73 3.53
N GLU A 52 6.62 -0.41 3.48
CA GLU A 52 7.62 0.31 4.30
C GLU A 52 7.40 0.13 5.80
N VAL A 53 6.14 0.22 6.25
CA VAL A 53 5.77 -0.04 7.66
C VAL A 53 6.12 -1.48 8.05
N GLU A 54 5.81 -2.46 7.20
CA GLU A 54 6.07 -3.87 7.50
C GLU A 54 7.59 -4.16 7.50
N GLU A 55 8.37 -3.51 6.63
CA GLU A 55 9.83 -3.54 6.64
C GLU A 55 10.41 -2.97 7.95
N GLN A 56 9.91 -1.82 8.41
CA GLN A 56 10.36 -1.21 9.67
C GLN A 56 10.16 -2.14 10.88
N TRP A 57 9.06 -2.89 10.90
CA TRP A 57 8.79 -3.87 11.96
C TRP A 57 9.50 -5.21 11.78
N ASN A 58 10.44 -5.29 10.83
CA ASN A 58 11.20 -6.49 10.46
C ASN A 58 10.29 -7.69 10.13
N THR A 59 9.19 -7.40 9.42
CA THR A 59 8.22 -8.43 9.03
C THR A 59 8.73 -9.21 7.81
N ASP A 60 8.23 -10.43 7.62
CA ASP A 60 8.59 -11.32 6.52
C ASP A 60 8.55 -10.62 5.15
N VAL A 61 9.66 -10.74 4.40
CA VAL A 61 9.84 -10.29 3.01
C VAL A 61 8.72 -10.76 2.10
N ASN A 62 8.21 -11.98 2.30
CA ASN A 62 7.08 -12.52 1.53
C ASN A 62 5.81 -11.69 1.69
N ARG A 63 5.60 -11.12 2.87
CA ARG A 63 4.44 -10.27 3.16
C ARG A 63 4.57 -8.90 2.51
N ILE A 64 5.76 -8.31 2.57
CA ILE A 64 6.08 -7.06 1.86
C ILE A 64 5.80 -7.26 0.36
N LYS A 65 6.30 -8.36 -0.22
CA LYS A 65 6.08 -8.74 -1.62
C LYS A 65 4.58 -8.91 -1.94
N ALA A 66 3.82 -9.56 -1.06
CA ALA A 66 2.37 -9.77 -1.25
C ALA A 66 1.59 -8.44 -1.23
N ILE A 67 1.94 -7.50 -0.34
CA ILE A 67 1.32 -6.16 -0.29
C ILE A 67 1.60 -5.42 -1.60
N LEU A 68 2.86 -5.35 -2.02
CA LEU A 68 3.28 -4.65 -3.22
C LEU A 68 2.67 -5.26 -4.50
N SER A 69 2.71 -6.59 -4.62
CA SER A 69 2.15 -7.32 -5.77
C SER A 69 0.65 -7.04 -5.89
N ARG A 70 -0.09 -7.13 -4.78
CA ARG A 70 -1.51 -6.78 -4.75
C ARG A 70 -1.76 -5.33 -5.19
N GLY A 71 -0.93 -4.38 -4.75
CA GLY A 71 -1.02 -3.00 -5.20
C GLY A 71 -0.84 -2.87 -6.72
N VAL A 72 0.24 -3.42 -7.26
CA VAL A 72 0.51 -3.36 -8.70
C VAL A 72 -0.61 -4.02 -9.51
N THR A 73 -1.09 -5.20 -9.12
CA THR A 73 -2.18 -5.90 -9.82
C THR A 73 -3.47 -5.07 -9.84
N VAL A 74 -3.84 -4.47 -8.70
CA VAL A 74 -5.05 -3.65 -8.58
C VAL A 74 -5.00 -2.43 -9.52
N PHE A 75 -3.86 -1.75 -9.59
CA PHE A 75 -3.71 -0.54 -10.39
C PHE A 75 -3.22 -0.80 -11.83
N LYS A 76 -2.86 -2.03 -12.18
CA LYS A 76 -2.57 -2.47 -13.56
C LYS A 76 -3.84 -2.61 -14.39
N ASN A 77 -4.91 -3.13 -13.77
CA ASN A 77 -6.22 -3.30 -14.38
C ASN A 77 -7.35 -2.97 -13.39
N PRO A 78 -7.74 -1.69 -13.26
CA PRO A 78 -8.72 -1.25 -12.27
C PRO A 78 -10.15 -1.71 -12.58
N ALA A 79 -10.41 -2.30 -13.75
CA ALA A 79 -11.76 -2.67 -14.21
C ALA A 79 -12.52 -3.66 -13.31
N GLY A 80 -11.84 -4.33 -12.37
CA GLY A 80 -12.43 -5.27 -11.41
C GLY A 80 -12.70 -4.71 -10.01
N GLN A 81 -12.26 -3.48 -9.71
CA GLN A 81 -12.60 -2.81 -8.45
C GLN A 81 -13.56 -1.68 -8.78
N GLY A 82 -14.72 -1.63 -8.11
CA GLY A 82 -15.80 -0.67 -8.37
C GLY A 82 -15.46 0.82 -8.17
N ALA A 83 -14.19 1.19 -8.17
CA ALA A 83 -13.69 2.56 -8.23
C ALA A 83 -13.01 2.77 -9.60
N HIS A 84 -13.44 3.80 -10.33
CA HIS A 84 -12.85 4.26 -11.60
C HIS A 84 -11.44 4.86 -11.41
N CYS A 85 -10.53 4.12 -10.80
CA CYS A 85 -9.19 4.59 -10.51
C CYS A 85 -8.33 4.59 -11.79
N PRO A 86 -7.45 5.59 -11.97
CA PRO A 86 -6.56 5.62 -13.11
C PRO A 86 -5.55 4.47 -13.02
N LYS A 87 -5.24 3.87 -14.18
CA LYS A 87 -4.13 2.93 -14.30
C LYS A 87 -2.83 3.65 -13.93
N VAL A 88 -2.04 3.03 -13.06
CA VAL A 88 -0.75 3.60 -12.65
C VAL A 88 0.33 3.13 -13.62
N SER A 89 1.09 4.07 -14.16
CA SER A 89 2.13 3.77 -15.15
C SER A 89 3.35 3.10 -14.50
N LYS A 90 4.11 2.34 -15.30
CA LYS A 90 5.39 1.75 -14.89
C LYS A 90 6.38 2.79 -14.35
N ILE A 91 6.36 4.00 -14.90
CA ILE A 91 7.23 5.12 -14.47
C ILE A 91 6.84 5.57 -13.06
N ALA A 92 5.54 5.74 -12.78
CA ALA A 92 5.06 6.15 -11.46
C ALA A 92 5.43 5.13 -10.38
N TRP A 93 5.36 3.83 -10.69
CA TRP A 93 5.80 2.77 -9.77
C TRP A 93 7.32 2.76 -9.56
N LYS A 94 8.12 2.97 -10.61
CA LYS A 94 9.58 3.09 -10.48
C LYS A 94 9.98 4.29 -9.62
N GLN A 95 9.27 5.41 -9.75
CA GLN A 95 9.48 6.58 -8.90
C GLN A 95 9.24 6.23 -7.42
N GLN A 96 8.14 5.52 -7.10
CA GLN A 96 7.88 5.09 -5.72
C GLN A 96 8.97 4.16 -5.17
N ALA A 97 9.53 3.27 -5.99
CA ALA A 97 10.65 2.43 -5.56
C ALA A 97 11.89 3.28 -5.24
N ALA A 98 12.18 4.31 -6.04
CA ALA A 98 13.27 5.24 -5.76
C ALA A 98 13.01 6.09 -4.50
N ASP A 99 11.76 6.51 -4.28
CA ASP A 99 11.37 7.27 -3.09
C ASP A 99 11.48 6.41 -1.81
N ALA A 100 11.10 5.13 -1.87
CA ALA A 100 11.27 4.17 -0.78
C ALA A 100 12.76 3.96 -0.43
N GLU A 101 13.60 3.80 -1.45
CA GLU A 101 15.06 3.67 -1.30
C GLU A 101 15.67 4.91 -0.65
N ARG A 102 15.27 6.12 -1.05
CA ARG A 102 15.71 7.38 -0.41
C ARG A 102 15.27 7.49 1.05
N ARG A 103 14.18 6.84 1.45
CA ARG A 103 13.69 6.79 2.84
C ARG A 103 14.36 5.68 3.67
N GLY A 104 15.26 4.89 3.07
CA GLY A 104 15.96 3.79 3.75
C GLY A 104 15.24 2.44 3.70
N HIS A 105 14.14 2.34 2.96
CA HIS A 105 13.33 1.11 2.80
C HIS A 105 13.81 0.28 1.60
N CYS A 106 15.04 -0.23 1.71
CA CYS A 106 15.74 -0.89 0.61
C CYS A 106 15.06 -2.21 0.18
N ASN A 107 14.46 -2.96 1.12
CA ASN A 107 13.79 -4.21 0.77
C ASN A 107 12.49 -3.94 0.00
N THR A 108 11.71 -2.96 0.46
CA THR A 108 10.51 -2.49 -0.23
C THR A 108 10.85 -2.00 -1.64
N ALA A 109 11.91 -1.21 -1.79
CA ALA A 109 12.36 -0.72 -3.09
C ALA A 109 12.79 -1.85 -4.02
N ALA A 110 13.60 -2.81 -3.53
CA ALA A 110 14.09 -3.94 -4.33
C ALA A 110 12.94 -4.84 -4.80
N LEU A 111 12.04 -5.22 -3.88
CA LEU A 111 10.87 -6.03 -4.20
C LEU A 111 9.92 -5.32 -5.16
N LEU A 112 9.70 -4.01 -4.98
CA LEU A 112 8.86 -3.24 -5.87
C LEU A 112 9.47 -3.20 -7.29
N LYS A 113 10.79 -3.01 -7.42
CA LYS A 113 11.49 -3.09 -8.72
C LYS A 113 11.31 -4.46 -9.38
N GLU A 114 11.43 -5.54 -8.62
CA GLU A 114 11.21 -6.93 -9.09
C GLU A 114 9.78 -7.11 -9.60
N ILE A 115 8.78 -6.76 -8.80
CA ILE A 115 7.35 -6.89 -9.15
C ILE A 115 7.02 -6.09 -10.40
N ILE A 116 7.52 -4.85 -10.51
CA ILE A 116 7.32 -4.01 -11.69
C ILE A 116 7.89 -4.68 -12.95
N ALA A 117 9.03 -5.37 -12.84
CA ALA A 117 9.63 -6.05 -13.98
C ALA A 117 8.83 -7.27 -14.45
N THR A 118 8.15 -7.96 -13.52
CA THR A 118 7.33 -9.15 -13.81
C THR A 118 5.91 -8.80 -14.23
N GLU A 119 5.29 -7.80 -13.59
CA GLU A 119 3.85 -7.51 -13.71
C GLU A 119 3.54 -6.42 -14.73
N LEU A 120 4.47 -5.55 -15.13
CA LEU A 120 4.21 -4.39 -16.01
C LEU A 120 5.17 -4.30 -17.19
#